data_AF-A0AAE3GNN6-F1
#
_entry.id   AF-A0AAE3GNN6-F1
#
_cell.length_a   1.000
_cell.length_b   1.000
_cell.length_c   1.000
_cell.angle_alpha   90.00
_cell.angle_beta   90.00
_cell.angle_gamma   90.00
#
_symmetry.space_group_name_H-M   'P 1'
#
loop_
_entity.id
_entity.type
_entity.pdbx_description
1 polymer ?
#
loop_
_entity_poly.entity_id
_entity_poly.type
_entity_poly.pdbx_seq_one_letter_code
_entity_poly.pdbx_strand_id
1 'polypeptide(L)'
;MPSEHSHREQAEYNEEAAVSIRDTAPDWAVTMCFYAALHWVQWYAKDRGEDLEQKYPGRPSPHDRLFDYVRDLAGIRRDRDLEKAYKNLKNASQIARYLTDIRTNSRLHYTRHKPTDVDNSFHNLQIVKRQLNR
;
A
#
# COMPACT_ATOMS: atom_id res chain seq x y z
N MET A 1 -2.56 20.41 0.15
CA MET A 1 -2.29 18.98 0.39
C MET A 1 -2.32 18.71 1.89
N PRO A 2 -2.71 17.50 2.34
CA PRO A 2 -2.65 17.15 3.76
C PRO A 2 -1.23 17.31 4.33
N SER A 3 -1.16 17.61 5.62
CA SER A 3 0.11 17.69 6.38
C SER A 3 0.74 16.30 6.52
N GLU A 4 2.01 16.26 6.88
CA GLU A 4 2.69 15.01 7.24
C GLU A 4 1.93 14.24 8.33
N HIS A 5 1.57 14.92 9.42
CA HIS A 5 0.79 14.36 10.53
C HIS A 5 -0.51 13.70 10.04
N SER A 6 -1.20 14.35 9.08
CA SER A 6 -2.42 13.84 8.50
C SER A 6 -2.23 12.54 7.71
N HIS A 7 -1.05 12.30 7.13
CA HIS A 7 -0.77 11.03 6.45
C HIS A 7 -0.48 9.91 7.43
N ARG A 8 0.24 10.18 8.53
CA ARG A 8 0.46 9.16 9.56
C ARG A 8 -0.86 8.70 10.19
N GLU A 9 -1.73 9.63 10.57
CA GLU A 9 -3.05 9.32 11.13
C GLU A 9 -3.93 8.52 10.15
N GLN A 10 -3.92 8.90 8.87
CA GLN A 10 -4.63 8.15 7.83
C GLN A 10 -4.04 6.75 7.61
N ALA A 11 -2.73 6.58 7.76
CA ALA A 11 -2.11 5.28 7.67
C ALA A 11 -2.62 4.40 8.82
N GLU A 12 -2.50 4.87 10.07
CA GLU A 12 -2.92 4.18 11.29
C GLU A 12 -4.42 3.83 11.25
N TYR A 13 -5.28 4.78 10.89
CA TYR A 13 -6.73 4.55 10.76
C TYR A 13 -7.05 3.46 9.74
N ASN A 14 -6.37 3.43 8.59
CA ASN A 14 -6.58 2.38 7.59
C ASN A 14 -6.08 1.01 8.07
N GLU A 15 -5.01 0.94 8.89
CA GLU A 15 -4.57 -0.33 9.48
C GLU A 15 -5.65 -0.89 10.42
N GLU A 16 -6.15 -0.04 11.33
CA GLU A 16 -7.18 -0.43 12.30
C GLU A 16 -8.47 -0.86 11.60
N ALA A 17 -8.90 -0.08 10.61
CA ALA A 17 -10.07 -0.41 9.80
C ALA A 17 -9.87 -1.75 9.07
N ALA A 18 -8.71 -1.98 8.44
CA ALA A 18 -8.41 -3.24 7.76
C ALA A 18 -8.53 -4.45 8.71
N VAL A 19 -7.97 -4.35 9.92
CA VAL A 19 -8.06 -5.39 10.94
C VAL A 19 -9.52 -5.67 11.32
N SER A 20 -10.31 -4.60 11.56
CA SER A 20 -11.70 -4.74 12.02
C SER A 20 -12.63 -5.43 11.03
N ILE A 21 -12.33 -5.34 9.73
CA ILE A 21 -13.17 -5.90 8.66
C ILE A 21 -12.54 -7.11 7.96
N ARG A 22 -11.40 -7.61 8.44
CA ARG A 22 -10.62 -8.69 7.82
C ARG A 22 -11.49 -9.89 7.41
N ASP A 23 -12.33 -10.36 8.32
CA ASP A 23 -13.11 -11.58 8.11
C ASP A 23 -14.49 -11.30 7.48
N THR A 24 -15.01 -10.08 7.61
CA THR A 24 -16.35 -9.72 7.14
C THR A 24 -16.36 -9.12 5.73
N ALA A 25 -15.29 -8.40 5.37
CA ALA A 25 -15.09 -7.75 4.08
C ALA A 25 -13.60 -7.81 3.66
N PRO A 26 -13.08 -9.02 3.33
CA PRO A 26 -11.65 -9.23 3.09
C PRO A 26 -11.09 -8.46 1.87
N ASP A 27 -11.90 -8.23 0.84
CA ASP A 27 -11.52 -7.39 -0.30
C ASP A 27 -11.32 -5.92 0.08
N TRP A 28 -12.15 -5.42 0.99
CA TRP A 28 -11.97 -4.11 1.60
C TRP A 28 -10.76 -4.07 2.54
N ALA A 29 -10.53 -5.12 3.33
CA ALA A 29 -9.34 -5.22 4.17
C ALA A 29 -8.03 -5.16 3.36
N VAL A 30 -7.97 -5.89 2.23
CA VAL A 30 -6.84 -5.82 1.27
C VAL A 30 -6.68 -4.41 0.70
N THR A 31 -7.78 -3.76 0.34
CA THR A 31 -7.77 -2.39 -0.17
C THR A 31 -7.24 -1.41 0.86
N MET A 32 -7.69 -1.52 2.11
CA MET A 32 -7.22 -0.68 3.22
C MET A 32 -5.75 -0.92 3.56
N CYS A 33 -5.24 -2.16 3.45
CA CYS A 33 -3.80 -2.42 3.59
C CYS A 33 -2.97 -1.63 2.58
N PHE A 34 -3.42 -1.51 1.34
CA PHE A 34 -2.74 -0.68 0.33
C PHE A 34 -2.82 0.81 0.66
N TYR A 35 -3.98 1.33 1.06
CA TYR A 35 -4.10 2.74 1.44
C TYR A 35 -3.29 3.10 2.69
N ALA A 36 -3.20 2.20 3.66
CA ALA A 36 -2.30 2.36 4.80
C ALA A 36 -0.83 2.47 4.34
N ALA A 37 -0.37 1.55 3.50
CA ALA A 37 0.99 1.59 2.96
C ALA A 37 1.26 2.85 2.12
N LEU A 38 0.30 3.28 1.30
CA LEU A 38 0.37 4.51 0.53
C LEU A 38 0.59 5.72 1.45
N HIS A 39 -0.17 5.80 2.53
CA HIS A 39 -0.04 6.88 3.50
C HIS A 39 1.25 6.82 4.31
N TRP A 40 1.75 5.63 4.67
CA TRP A 40 3.07 5.50 5.28
C TRP A 40 4.19 6.00 4.37
N VAL A 41 4.17 5.65 3.08
CA VAL A 41 5.16 6.14 2.12
C VAL A 41 5.06 7.66 1.94
N GLN A 42 3.83 8.20 1.86
CA GLN A 42 3.61 9.63 1.69
C GLN A 42 4.04 10.43 2.92
N TRP A 43 3.78 9.91 4.13
CA TRP A 43 4.28 10.44 5.39
C TRP A 43 5.80 10.45 5.38
N TYR A 44 6.44 9.30 5.12
CA TYR A 44 7.89 9.17 5.12
C TYR A 44 8.58 10.12 4.13
N ALA A 45 8.03 10.25 2.90
CA ALA A 45 8.56 11.20 1.92
C ALA A 45 8.51 12.65 2.43
N LYS A 46 7.40 13.04 3.06
CA LYS A 46 7.21 14.39 3.61
C LYS A 46 8.13 14.67 4.80
N ASP A 47 8.27 13.73 5.72
CA ASP A 47 9.21 13.81 6.86
C ASP A 47 10.65 14.03 6.37
N ARG A 48 11.03 13.43 5.24
CA ARG A 48 12.34 13.62 4.60
C ARG A 48 12.45 14.86 3.71
N GLY A 49 11.41 15.69 3.63
CA GLY A 49 11.39 16.89 2.81
C GLY A 49 11.38 16.62 1.30
N GLU A 50 10.93 15.43 0.88
CA GLU A 50 10.91 15.04 -0.54
C GLU A 50 9.73 15.68 -1.27
N ASP A 51 10.02 16.42 -2.35
CA ASP A 51 9.01 16.89 -3.30
C ASP A 51 8.83 15.86 -4.42
N LEU A 52 7.82 14.99 -4.26
CA LEU A 52 7.55 13.92 -5.22
C LEU A 52 7.06 14.43 -6.57
N GLU A 53 6.45 15.61 -6.64
CA GLU A 53 5.97 16.19 -7.91
C GLU A 53 7.15 16.68 -8.74
N GLN A 54 8.12 17.34 -8.08
CA GLN A 54 9.35 17.79 -8.71
C GLN A 54 10.26 16.62 -9.07
N LYS A 55 10.38 15.61 -8.21
CA LYS A 55 11.28 14.46 -8.39
C LYS A 55 10.81 13.48 -9.48
N TYR A 56 9.49 13.33 -9.63
CA TYR A 56 8.88 12.42 -10.60
C TYR A 56 7.93 13.15 -11.55
N PRO A 57 8.44 14.08 -12.37
CA PRO A 57 7.63 14.85 -13.30
C PRO A 57 7.05 13.95 -14.39
N GLY A 58 5.89 14.32 -14.94
CA GLY A 58 5.24 13.58 -16.03
C GLY A 58 4.57 12.26 -15.62
N ARG A 59 4.56 11.90 -14.33
CA ARG A 59 3.78 10.76 -13.85
C ARG A 59 2.28 11.08 -13.81
N PRO A 60 1.43 10.18 -14.36
CA PRO A 60 0.02 10.47 -14.59
C PRO A 60 -0.81 10.48 -13.30
N SER A 61 -0.34 9.83 -12.24
CA SER A 61 -1.02 9.81 -10.94
C SER A 61 -0.07 9.97 -9.76
N PRO A 62 -0.55 10.45 -8.60
CA PRO A 62 0.21 10.43 -7.35
C PRO A 62 0.67 9.03 -6.93
N HIS A 63 -0.11 7.99 -7.25
CA HIS A 63 0.24 6.60 -6.92
C HIS A 63 1.47 6.13 -7.71
N ASP A 64 1.62 6.58 -8.96
CA ASP A 64 2.78 6.22 -9.78
C ASP A 64 4.05 6.94 -9.31
N ARG A 65 3.92 8.18 -8.83
CA ARG A 65 5.05 8.90 -8.18
C ARG A 65 5.49 8.20 -6.90
N LEU A 66 4.55 7.80 -6.05
CA LEU A 66 4.85 7.05 -4.83
C LEU A 66 5.49 5.70 -5.13
N PHE A 67 5.04 5.00 -6.18
CA PHE A 67 5.65 3.74 -6.59
C PHE A 67 7.10 3.92 -7.05
N ASP A 68 7.37 4.92 -7.88
CA ASP A 68 8.75 5.24 -8.28
C ASP A 68 9.61 5.65 -7.09
N TYR A 69 9.07 6.44 -6.18
CA TYR A 69 9.76 6.82 -4.94
C TYR A 69 10.15 5.60 -4.11
N VAL A 70 9.22 4.65 -3.93
CA VAL A 70 9.49 3.40 -3.22
C VAL A 70 10.58 2.59 -3.92
N ARG A 71 10.52 2.48 -5.25
CA ARG A 71 11.54 1.75 -6.03
C ARG A 71 12.92 2.39 -5.88
N ASP A 72 13.02 3.70 -5.97
CA ASP A 72 14.30 4.41 -5.83
C ASP A 72 14.85 4.27 -4.40
N LEU A 73 13.98 4.45 -3.40
CA LEU A 73 14.32 4.27 -1.98
C LEU A 73 14.83 2.84 -1.70
N ALA A 74 14.13 1.83 -2.22
CA ALA A 74 14.53 0.42 -2.14
C ALA A 74 15.87 0.18 -2.83
N GLY A 75 16.12 0.78 -4.00
CA GLY A 75 17.38 0.70 -4.72
C GLY A 75 18.55 1.28 -3.92
N ILE A 76 18.38 2.49 -3.38
CA ILE A 76 19.39 3.19 -2.56
C ILE A 76 19.73 2.38 -1.31
N ARG A 77 18.71 1.85 -0.63
CA ARG A 77 18.85 1.06 0.61
C ARG A 77 19.24 -0.40 0.38
N ARG A 78 19.28 -0.86 -0.87
CA ARG A 78 19.37 -2.28 -1.24
C ARG A 78 18.28 -3.14 -0.56
N ASP A 79 17.10 -2.56 -0.36
CA ASP A 79 15.97 -3.16 0.33
C ASP A 79 14.91 -3.64 -0.66
N ARG A 80 15.16 -4.83 -1.24
CA ARG A 80 14.25 -5.44 -2.22
C ARG A 80 12.88 -5.81 -1.63
N ASP A 81 12.82 -5.99 -0.31
CA ASP A 81 11.59 -6.39 0.36
C ASP A 81 10.58 -5.23 0.40
N LEU A 82 11.06 -3.99 0.56
CA LEU A 82 10.21 -2.80 0.52
C LEU A 82 9.50 -2.65 -0.84
N GLU A 83 10.24 -2.68 -1.95
CA GLU A 83 9.65 -2.56 -3.29
C GLU A 83 8.67 -3.69 -3.56
N LYS A 84 9.08 -4.94 -3.26
CA LYS A 84 8.24 -6.13 -3.47
C LYS A 84 6.95 -6.04 -2.66
N ALA A 85 7.03 -5.67 -1.39
CA ALA A 85 5.87 -5.57 -0.51
C ALA A 85 4.88 -4.50 -1.00
N TYR A 86 5.38 -3.32 -1.34
CA TYR A 86 4.54 -2.23 -1.85
C TYR A 86 3.89 -2.59 -3.19
N LYS A 87 4.63 -3.24 -4.10
CA LYS A 87 4.09 -3.72 -5.38
C LYS A 87 2.99 -4.77 -5.19
N ASN A 88 3.19 -5.72 -4.28
CA ASN A 88 2.19 -6.74 -3.97
C ASN A 88 0.89 -6.11 -3.45
N LEU A 89 0.99 -5.14 -2.55
CA LEU A 89 -0.17 -4.39 -2.04
C LEU A 89 -0.91 -3.64 -3.15
N LYS A 90 -0.18 -2.94 -4.04
CA LYS A 90 -0.76 -2.24 -5.18
C LYS A 90 -1.56 -3.20 -6.06
N ASN A 91 -0.95 -4.33 -6.43
CA ASN A 91 -1.57 -5.33 -7.29
C ASN A 91 -2.82 -5.95 -6.63
N ALA A 92 -2.73 -6.34 -5.36
CA ALA A 92 -3.86 -6.90 -4.62
C ALA A 92 -5.02 -5.89 -4.53
N SER A 93 -4.72 -4.61 -4.28
CA SER A 93 -5.73 -3.54 -4.29
C SER A 93 -6.39 -3.34 -5.66
N GLN A 94 -5.65 -3.52 -6.76
CA GLN A 94 -6.22 -3.44 -8.11
C GLN A 94 -7.16 -4.61 -8.40
N ILE A 95 -6.78 -5.84 -7.99
CA ILE A 95 -7.66 -7.01 -8.07
C ILE A 95 -8.94 -6.79 -7.26
N ALA A 96 -8.80 -6.31 -6.02
CA ALA A 96 -9.94 -6.06 -5.13
C ALA A 96 -10.94 -5.03 -5.66
N ARG A 97 -10.46 -3.94 -6.29
CA ARG A 97 -11.32 -2.84 -6.74
C ARG A 97 -11.79 -2.93 -8.18
N TYR A 98 -10.94 -3.45 -9.06
CA TYR A 98 -11.14 -3.42 -10.51
C TYR A 98 -11.24 -4.81 -11.14
N LEU A 99 -11.22 -5.86 -10.31
CA LEU A 99 -11.31 -7.26 -10.76
C LEU A 99 -10.24 -7.61 -11.79
N THR A 100 -9.09 -6.94 -11.73
CA THR A 100 -7.96 -7.17 -12.64
C THR A 100 -7.55 -8.63 -12.55
N ASP A 101 -7.41 -9.28 -13.71
CA ASP A 101 -6.95 -10.67 -13.84
C ASP A 101 -7.77 -11.74 -13.09
N ILE A 102 -9.01 -11.44 -12.68
CA ILE A 102 -9.92 -12.42 -12.06
C ILE A 102 -11.24 -12.53 -12.84
N ARG A 103 -11.83 -13.73 -12.82
CA ARG A 103 -13.12 -14.04 -13.49
C ARG A 103 -14.29 -14.18 -12.51
N THR A 104 -14.11 -13.66 -11.30
CA THR A 104 -15.07 -13.74 -10.20
C THR A 104 -15.15 -12.38 -9.51
N ASN A 105 -16.02 -12.22 -8.51
CA ASN A 105 -16.01 -11.03 -7.68
C ASN A 105 -14.88 -11.07 -6.63
N SER A 106 -14.45 -9.88 -6.19
CA SER A 106 -13.39 -9.68 -5.21
C SER A 106 -13.64 -10.45 -3.91
N ARG A 107 -14.87 -10.41 -3.39
CA ARG A 107 -15.23 -11.09 -2.14
C ARG A 107 -15.04 -12.60 -2.23
N LEU A 108 -15.52 -13.25 -3.28
CA LEU A 108 -15.31 -14.69 -3.51
C LEU A 108 -13.84 -15.03 -3.75
N HIS A 109 -13.11 -14.14 -4.45
CA HIS A 109 -11.68 -14.29 -4.64
C HIS A 109 -10.94 -14.40 -3.30
N TYR A 110 -11.15 -13.44 -2.40
CA TYR A 110 -10.44 -13.39 -1.11
C TYR A 110 -11.04 -14.27 -0.01
N THR A 111 -12.25 -14.81 -0.18
CA THR A 111 -12.82 -15.75 0.82
C THR A 111 -12.59 -17.22 0.45
N ARG A 112 -12.66 -17.57 -0.84
CA ARG A 112 -12.69 -18.98 -1.27
C ARG A 112 -11.49 -19.39 -2.12
N HIS A 113 -11.05 -18.53 -3.05
CA HIS A 113 -10.04 -18.92 -4.02
C HIS A 113 -8.62 -18.61 -3.56
N LYS A 114 -8.44 -17.49 -2.85
CA LYS A 114 -7.16 -16.95 -2.38
C LYS A 114 -7.26 -16.37 -0.96
N PRO A 115 -7.73 -17.13 0.04
CA PRO A 115 -7.84 -16.63 1.41
C PRO A 115 -6.49 -16.17 1.99
N THR A 116 -5.39 -16.83 1.61
CA THR A 116 -4.03 -16.47 2.02
C THR A 116 -3.59 -15.09 1.55
N ASP A 117 -4.22 -14.53 0.50
CA ASP A 117 -3.81 -13.23 -0.05
C ASP A 117 -4.24 -12.06 0.85
N VAL A 118 -5.24 -12.28 1.71
CA VAL A 118 -5.59 -11.36 2.80
C VAL A 118 -4.41 -11.28 3.77
N ASP A 119 -3.94 -12.43 4.27
CA ASP A 119 -2.81 -12.52 5.21
C ASP A 119 -1.51 -11.97 4.61
N ASN A 120 -1.27 -12.26 3.34
CA ASN A 120 -0.16 -11.70 2.58
C ASN A 120 -0.24 -10.17 2.52
N SER A 121 -1.43 -9.58 2.41
CA SER A 121 -1.59 -8.12 2.40
C SER A 121 -1.21 -7.50 3.75
N PHE A 122 -1.68 -8.08 4.86
CA PHE A 122 -1.25 -7.64 6.19
C PHE A 122 0.27 -7.80 6.40
N HIS A 123 0.83 -8.92 5.96
CA HIS A 123 2.27 -9.16 6.05
C HIS A 123 3.09 -8.12 5.26
N ASN A 124 2.69 -7.83 4.01
CA ASN A 124 3.36 -6.83 3.18
C ASN A 124 3.23 -5.42 3.79
N LEU A 125 2.09 -5.07 4.38
CA LEU A 125 1.94 -3.80 5.09
C LEU A 125 2.95 -3.69 6.26
N GLN A 126 3.13 -4.74 7.04
CA GLN A 126 4.13 -4.76 8.13
C GLN A 126 5.57 -4.69 7.62
N ILE A 127 5.87 -5.23 6.44
CA ILE A 127 7.18 -5.01 5.80
C ILE A 127 7.35 -3.52 5.49
N VAL A 128 6.41 -2.89 4.79
CA VAL A 128 6.48 -1.47 4.43
C VAL A 128 6.68 -0.61 5.68
N LYS A 129 5.83 -0.79 6.70
CA LYS A 129 5.89 -0.01 7.96
C LYS A 129 7.23 -0.17 8.67
N ARG A 130 7.75 -1.40 8.78
CA ARG A 130 9.05 -1.64 9.44
C ARG A 130 10.21 -1.03 8.67
N GLN A 131 10.19 -1.03 7.34
CA GLN A 131 11.28 -0.53 6.53
C GLN A 131 11.33 0.99 6.44
N LEU A 132 10.17 1.67 6.56
CA LEU A 132 10.10 3.13 6.59
C LEU A 132 10.45 3.71 7.97
N ASN A 133 10.23 2.95 9.05
CA ASN A 133 10.55 3.36 10.42
C ASN A 133 11.97 2.93 10.90
N ARG A 134 12.87 2.62 9.96
CA ARG A 134 14.31 2.42 10.22
C ARG A 134 15.09 3.71 10.02
#